data_AF-A0A9D8NVU9-F1
#
_entry.id   AF-A0A9D8NVU9-F1
#
_cell.length_a   1.000
_cell.length_b   1.000
_cell.length_c   1.000
_cell.angle_alpha   90.00
_cell.angle_beta   90.00
_cell.angle_gamma   90.00
#
_symmetry.space_group_name_H-M   'P 1'
#
loop_
_entity.id
_entity.type
_entity.pdbx_description
1 polymer ?
#
loop_
_entity_poly.entity_id
_entity_poly.type
_entity_poly.pdbx_seq_one_letter_code
_entity_poly.pdbx_strand_id
1 'polypeptide(L)'
;GPSPEWMQARLRAIGQIPRNNLVDCTNFVLFEMGQPTHVFDLATLKGPEIRVRRAKAGEPFQPLGDGAPHLKLTADDLVIADRERPVALAGVKGGADTAVTGSTRDILLEAATFDGPLVRAMSRRHRVTSDSAYRFQRGVHPGDIDAAAARLAALVLETAGGELEQGVVEAGAPRAAPRTVSMRPARCRALLGIELPTGRMLELLEALELAPTERGDRIECTIPPRRIDLEREVDLIEEVARTHGLDSLPVADRLSIRASAPQASLLARRAVRDLLVGAGCVEAVAHSLVSERSAAPFLAASRSLLRIEDERAGGAPILRPSLLPSLLEVRRRNADAGVSPLSLFETASIFELEGATHHERESLGILIDSPGSPDEGFRSIRGIVERLSRLLLGADARMELARIDGADSPTPAPALAPAASVRWNDRTIGVIGLVADPVRALFGLEHGLAAAELEIRPFLESFPPAVEVKAMPAFPAIDRDLSVLVDESVPWRDIERAIAEATPARLESVSFVGTYRGKQTGARKSVTLRLLFRDRERTMRREEADDAVAAVVAALARRFKAELRA
;
A
#
# COMPACT_ATOMS: atom_id res chain seq x y z
N GLY A 1 51.44 18.52 11.00
CA GLY A 1 52.09 17.63 10.02
C GLY A 1 51.23 16.41 9.72
N PRO A 2 51.70 15.45 8.91
CA PRO A 2 51.03 14.16 8.73
C PRO A 2 51.06 13.35 10.03
N SER A 3 50.13 12.40 10.20
CA SER A 3 50.18 11.41 11.28
C SER A 3 51.30 10.38 11.08
N PRO A 4 51.72 9.62 12.12
CA PRO A 4 52.69 8.54 11.97
C PRO A 4 52.22 7.43 11.02
N GLU A 5 53.18 6.75 10.39
CA GLU A 5 52.88 5.74 9.36
C GLU A 5 51.98 4.61 9.87
N TRP A 6 52.17 4.16 11.11
CA TRP A 6 51.36 3.09 11.71
C TRP A 6 49.87 3.47 11.81
N MET A 7 49.57 4.74 12.11
CA MET A 7 48.20 5.26 12.23
C MET A 7 47.58 5.39 10.84
N GLN A 8 48.32 5.95 9.89
CA GLN A 8 47.88 6.04 8.50
C GLN A 8 47.60 4.66 7.90
N ALA A 9 48.44 3.67 8.17
CA ALA A 9 48.27 2.31 7.68
C ALA A 9 46.98 1.68 8.20
N ARG A 10 46.69 1.82 9.50
CA ARG A 10 45.45 1.33 10.12
C ARG A 10 44.20 2.04 9.58
N LEU A 11 44.24 3.35 9.39
CA LEU A 11 43.14 4.12 8.80
C LEU A 11 42.90 3.73 7.33
N ARG A 12 43.97 3.60 6.53
CA ARG A 12 43.85 3.16 5.13
C ARG A 12 43.29 1.73 5.01
N ALA A 13 43.63 0.84 5.94
CA ALA A 13 43.13 -0.53 5.96
C ALA A 13 41.60 -0.63 6.11
N ILE A 14 40.95 0.38 6.68
CA ILE A 14 39.48 0.49 6.80
C ILE A 14 38.86 1.46 5.79
N GLY A 15 39.61 1.86 4.76
CA GLY A 15 39.14 2.74 3.69
C GLY A 15 39.13 4.23 4.01
N GLN A 16 39.71 4.67 5.13
CA GLN A 16 39.85 6.09 5.46
C GLN A 16 41.04 6.70 4.71
N ILE A 17 40.92 8.00 4.40
CA ILE A 17 41.99 8.78 3.77
C ILE A 17 42.64 9.65 4.86
N PRO A 18 43.91 9.37 5.25
CA PRO A 18 44.62 10.20 6.21
C PRO A 18 44.69 11.66 5.75
N ARG A 19 44.49 12.60 6.67
CA ARG A 19 44.39 14.03 6.37
C ARG A 19 45.51 14.82 7.02
N ASN A 20 45.51 14.87 8.33
CA ASN A 20 46.53 15.50 9.15
C ASN A 20 46.53 14.82 10.51
N ASN A 21 47.60 15.03 11.27
CA ASN A 21 47.79 14.29 12.52
C ASN A 21 46.60 14.36 13.49
N LEU A 22 46.04 15.56 13.72
CA LEU A 22 44.94 15.74 14.68
C LEU A 22 43.63 15.10 14.20
N VAL A 23 43.29 15.26 12.92
CA VAL A 23 42.10 14.63 12.32
C VAL A 23 42.26 13.11 12.25
N ASP A 24 43.47 12.63 12.04
CA ASP A 24 43.75 11.20 12.01
C ASP A 24 43.63 10.60 13.43
N CYS A 25 44.07 11.32 14.48
CA CYS A 25 43.85 10.92 15.87
C CYS A 25 42.35 10.79 16.20
N THR A 26 41.50 11.75 15.80
CA THR A 26 40.05 11.64 16.07
C THR A 26 39.40 10.50 15.32
N ASN A 27 39.72 10.32 14.03
CA ASN A 27 39.23 9.19 13.26
C ASN A 27 39.72 7.87 13.86
N PHE A 28 40.97 7.81 14.31
CA PHE A 28 41.53 6.62 14.92
C PHE A 28 40.77 6.22 16.19
N VAL A 29 40.51 7.16 17.11
CA VAL A 29 39.71 6.92 18.32
C VAL A 29 38.28 6.48 17.98
N LEU A 30 37.66 7.11 16.98
CA LEU A 30 36.32 6.75 16.51
C LEU A 30 36.23 5.30 16.04
N PHE A 31 37.28 4.77 15.40
CA PHE A 31 37.32 3.38 14.93
C PHE A 31 37.87 2.39 15.97
N GLU A 32 38.76 2.82 16.86
CA GLU A 32 39.31 2.00 17.95
C GLU A 32 38.27 1.80 19.06
N MET A 33 37.56 2.85 19.45
CA MET A 33 36.69 2.89 20.64
C MET A 33 35.20 3.02 20.29
N GLY A 34 34.85 3.31 19.03
CA GLY A 34 33.46 3.53 18.62
C GLY A 34 32.88 4.90 19.02
N GLN A 35 33.64 5.74 19.72
CA GLN A 35 33.24 7.08 20.17
C GLN A 35 33.69 8.15 19.17
N PRO A 36 32.76 8.86 18.50
CA PRO A 36 33.15 10.01 17.70
C PRO A 36 33.69 11.14 18.58
N THR A 37 34.82 11.71 18.16
CA THR A 37 35.45 12.86 18.80
C THR A 37 35.77 13.95 17.78
N HIS A 38 36.04 15.16 18.26
CA HIS A 38 36.41 16.29 17.41
C HIS A 38 37.55 17.11 18.02
N VAL A 39 38.18 17.92 17.18
CA VAL A 39 39.22 18.87 17.58
C VAL A 39 38.93 20.21 16.93
N PHE A 40 38.82 21.25 17.74
CA PHE A 40 38.68 22.63 17.29
C PHE A 40 40.02 23.37 17.40
N ASP A 41 40.27 24.30 16.48
CA ASP A 41 41.33 25.29 16.65
C ASP A 41 40.90 26.34 17.68
N LEU A 42 41.56 26.37 18.84
CA LEU A 42 41.15 27.23 19.95
C LEU A 42 41.20 28.72 19.59
N ALA A 43 42.12 29.13 18.73
CA ALA A 43 42.25 30.54 18.31
C ALA A 43 41.09 31.02 17.43
N THR A 44 40.35 30.09 16.83
CA THR A 44 39.20 30.41 15.94
C THR A 44 37.88 30.56 16.68
N LEU A 45 37.77 30.00 17.89
CA LEU A 45 36.59 30.07 18.73
C LEU A 45 36.37 31.48 19.29
N LYS A 46 35.12 31.94 19.29
CA LYS A 46 34.77 33.26 19.82
C LYS A 46 34.32 33.17 21.27
N GLY A 47 35.19 33.66 22.16
CA GLY A 47 34.95 33.69 23.61
C GLY A 47 35.38 32.41 24.33
N PRO A 48 35.43 32.42 25.67
CA PRO A 48 35.90 31.30 26.48
C PRO A 48 34.79 30.29 26.81
N GLU A 49 33.85 30.04 25.88
CA GLU A 49 32.69 29.20 26.12
C GLU A 49 32.28 28.37 24.89
N ILE A 50 31.78 27.17 25.14
CA ILE A 50 31.07 26.32 24.17
C ILE A 50 29.62 26.19 24.64
N ARG A 51 28.69 26.37 23.71
CA ARG A 51 27.24 26.34 23.94
C ARG A 51 26.61 25.26 23.08
N VAL A 52 26.13 24.19 23.72
CA VAL A 52 25.29 23.18 23.05
C VAL A 52 23.84 23.67 23.10
N ARG A 53 23.26 24.01 21.95
CA ARG A 53 21.93 24.63 21.88
C ARG A 53 21.19 24.27 20.60
N ARG A 54 19.89 24.55 20.57
CA ARG A 54 19.13 24.58 19.31
C ARG A 54 19.64 25.70 18.40
N ALA A 55 19.65 25.46 17.10
CA ALA A 55 19.93 26.48 16.10
C ALA A 55 18.78 27.50 16.04
N LYS A 56 19.07 28.69 15.53
CA LYS A 56 18.03 29.66 15.16
C LYS A 56 17.50 29.29 13.77
N ALA A 57 16.22 29.57 13.51
CA ALA A 57 15.65 29.34 12.19
C ALA A 57 16.38 30.19 11.13
N GLY A 58 16.88 29.52 10.08
CA GLY A 58 17.68 30.13 9.02
C GLY A 58 19.14 30.41 9.38
N GLU A 59 19.63 29.97 10.55
CA GLU A 59 21.01 30.20 10.97
C GLU A 59 21.99 29.57 9.96
N PRO A 60 22.96 30.34 9.43
CA PRO A 60 23.88 29.83 8.43
C PRO A 60 24.92 28.91 9.06
N PHE A 61 25.28 27.84 8.35
CA PHE A 61 26.34 26.92 8.77
C PHE A 61 27.08 26.37 7.54
N GLN A 62 28.41 26.41 7.57
CA GLN A 62 29.27 25.83 6.54
C GLN A 62 29.89 24.53 7.08
N PRO A 63 29.44 23.34 6.62
CA PRO A 63 30.05 22.08 7.01
C PRO A 63 31.49 21.96 6.51
N LEU A 64 32.30 21.21 7.26
CA LEU A 64 33.67 20.88 6.88
C LEU A 64 33.70 19.91 5.68
N GLY A 65 34.44 20.26 4.63
CA GLY A 65 34.70 19.42 3.45
C GLY A 65 34.70 20.21 2.15
N ASP A 66 35.57 19.83 1.21
CA ASP A 66 35.67 20.51 -0.10
C ASP A 66 34.35 20.41 -0.87
N GLY A 67 33.82 21.57 -1.28
CA GLY A 67 32.56 21.67 -2.01
C GLY A 67 31.30 21.44 -1.18
N ALA A 68 31.40 21.33 0.17
CA ALA A 68 30.23 21.21 1.02
C ALA A 68 29.33 22.47 0.89
N PRO A 69 28.02 22.33 0.63
CA PRO A 69 27.14 23.48 0.47
C PRO A 69 26.90 24.20 1.79
N HIS A 70 26.70 25.52 1.73
CA HIS A 70 26.20 26.29 2.87
C HIS A 70 24.80 25.82 3.24
N LEU A 71 24.58 25.54 4.52
CA LEU A 71 23.31 25.09 5.06
C LEU A 71 22.57 26.25 5.72
N LYS A 72 21.24 26.23 5.62
CA LYS A 72 20.35 27.02 6.47
C LYS A 72 19.74 26.09 7.50
N LEU A 73 20.12 26.28 8.76
CA LEU A 73 19.64 25.46 9.86
C LEU A 73 18.19 25.82 10.22
N THR A 74 17.54 24.90 10.90
CA THR A 74 16.18 24.99 11.42
C THR A 74 16.20 25.03 12.93
N ALA A 75 15.13 25.51 13.56
CA ALA A 75 15.04 25.55 15.03
C ALA A 75 15.11 24.17 15.70
N ASP A 76 14.87 23.10 14.93
CA ASP A 76 14.97 21.71 15.40
C ASP A 76 16.40 21.18 15.38
N ASP A 77 17.34 21.84 14.70
CA ASP A 77 18.73 21.38 14.65
C ASP A 77 19.45 21.67 15.98
N LEU A 78 20.29 20.73 16.41
CA LEU A 78 21.19 20.88 17.55
C LEU A 78 22.58 21.23 17.03
N VAL A 79 23.17 22.27 17.60
CA VAL A 79 24.51 22.75 17.24
C VAL A 79 25.40 22.82 18.46
N ILE A 80 26.70 22.62 18.22
CA ILE A 80 27.74 23.12 19.10
C ILE A 80 28.07 24.52 18.58
N ALA A 81 27.99 25.52 19.43
CA ALA A 81 28.24 26.92 19.10
C ALA A 81 29.30 27.51 20.03
N ASP A 82 30.03 28.51 19.54
CA ASP A 82 30.76 29.42 20.41
C ASP A 82 29.81 30.56 20.87
N ARG A 83 30.35 31.66 21.40
CA ARG A 83 29.53 32.80 21.84
C ARG A 83 28.72 33.43 20.70
N GLU A 84 29.21 33.36 19.47
CA GLU A 84 28.72 34.15 18.32
C GLU A 84 27.98 33.28 17.27
N ARG A 85 28.42 32.05 17.04
CA ARG A 85 27.98 31.24 15.87
C ARG A 85 28.03 29.72 16.11
N PRO A 86 27.31 28.93 15.30
CA PRO A 86 27.49 27.48 15.26
C PRO A 86 28.88 27.12 14.73
N VAL A 87 29.53 26.18 15.39
CA VAL A 87 30.86 25.65 15.02
C VAL A 87 30.82 24.18 14.62
N ALA A 88 29.75 23.46 14.98
CA ALA A 88 29.45 22.13 14.46
C ALA A 88 27.94 21.85 14.44
N LEU A 89 27.50 21.03 13.49
CA LEU A 89 26.21 20.37 13.54
C LEU A 89 26.35 19.14 14.44
N ALA A 90 25.75 19.20 15.64
CA ALA A 90 26.04 18.29 16.74
C ALA A 90 25.84 16.82 16.35
N GLY A 91 26.90 16.02 16.50
CA GLY A 91 26.90 14.60 16.13
C GLY A 91 26.85 14.30 14.63
N VAL A 92 26.85 15.32 13.76
CA VAL A 92 26.79 15.13 12.30
C VAL A 92 28.08 15.54 11.62
N LYS A 93 28.50 16.81 11.76
CA LYS A 93 29.67 17.33 11.04
C LYS A 93 30.21 18.60 11.71
N GLY A 94 31.53 18.69 11.84
CA GLY A 94 32.22 19.93 12.22
C GLY A 94 32.04 21.02 11.17
N GLY A 95 32.17 22.29 11.59
CA GLY A 95 32.14 23.45 10.70
C GLY A 95 33.52 23.79 10.14
N ALA A 96 33.55 24.43 8.96
CA ALA A 96 34.80 24.82 8.33
C ALA A 96 35.56 25.92 9.09
N ASP A 97 34.83 26.83 9.74
CA ASP A 97 35.39 28.04 10.37
C ASP A 97 36.26 27.77 11.62
N THR A 98 36.17 26.57 12.18
CA THR A 98 36.91 26.18 13.41
C THR A 98 37.77 24.93 13.21
N ALA A 99 37.92 24.51 11.95
CA ALA A 99 38.72 23.36 11.59
C ALA A 99 40.20 23.65 11.81
N VAL A 100 40.93 22.63 12.26
CA VAL A 100 42.38 22.69 12.41
C VAL A 100 43.07 22.86 11.05
N THR A 101 44.11 23.69 11.03
CA THR A 101 44.89 24.05 9.85
C THR A 101 46.39 23.90 10.11
N GLY A 102 47.22 24.24 9.13
CA GLY A 102 48.68 24.28 9.32
C GLY A 102 49.16 25.36 10.31
N SER A 103 48.32 26.34 10.65
CA SER A 103 48.66 27.41 11.61
C SER A 103 48.15 27.17 13.04
N THR A 104 47.37 26.11 13.27
CA THR A 104 46.80 25.80 14.58
C THR A 104 47.91 25.50 15.60
N ARG A 105 47.82 26.11 16.78
CA ARG A 105 48.78 25.96 17.89
C ARG A 105 48.14 25.34 19.11
N ASP A 106 46.99 25.88 19.49
CA ASP A 106 46.22 25.48 20.65
C ASP A 106 44.91 24.84 20.18
N ILE A 107 44.48 23.79 20.86
CA ILE A 107 43.31 23.00 20.44
C ILE A 107 42.36 22.74 21.59
N LEU A 108 41.08 22.59 21.26
CA LEU A 108 40.07 22.07 22.17
C LEU A 108 39.63 20.69 21.68
N LEU A 109 39.78 19.67 22.54
CA LEU A 109 39.31 18.32 22.29
C LEU A 109 37.83 18.19 22.70
N GLU A 110 37.02 17.56 21.86
CA GLU A 110 35.61 17.29 22.12
C GLU A 110 35.34 15.79 22.08
N ALA A 111 34.70 15.28 23.13
CA ALA A 111 34.04 13.98 23.14
C ALA A 111 32.64 14.16 23.77
N ALA A 112 31.61 13.72 23.06
CA ALA A 112 30.22 13.98 23.44
C ALA A 112 29.31 12.81 23.04
N THR A 113 28.10 12.77 23.59
CA THR A 113 27.02 11.93 23.09
C THR A 113 25.81 12.79 22.76
N PHE A 114 25.05 12.36 21.75
CA PHE A 114 23.88 13.06 21.25
C PHE A 114 22.72 12.08 21.07
N ASP A 115 21.50 12.61 21.13
CA ASP A 115 20.28 11.84 20.86
C ASP A 115 20.28 11.31 19.43
N GLY A 116 20.24 9.99 19.28
CA GLY A 116 20.33 9.31 17.98
C GLY A 116 19.21 9.66 17.00
N PRO A 117 17.92 9.65 17.42
CA PRO A 117 16.80 10.13 16.61
C PRO A 117 17.00 11.56 16.09
N LEU A 118 17.47 12.47 16.94
CA LEU A 118 17.77 13.84 16.56
C LEU A 118 18.89 13.92 15.53
N VAL A 119 20.02 13.24 15.75
CA VAL A 119 21.13 13.16 14.77
C VAL A 119 20.64 12.60 13.43
N ARG A 120 19.78 11.58 13.45
CA ARG A 120 19.18 11.00 12.24
C ARG A 120 18.32 12.00 11.49
N ALA A 121 17.47 12.73 12.19
CA ALA A 121 16.59 13.75 11.61
C ALA A 121 17.42 14.86 10.95
N MET A 122 18.44 15.37 11.66
CA MET A 122 19.34 16.41 11.13
C MET A 122 20.13 15.93 9.91
N SER A 123 20.72 14.73 9.98
CA SER A 123 21.48 14.12 8.87
C SER A 123 20.63 13.96 7.61
N ARG A 124 19.38 13.50 7.73
CA ARG A 124 18.45 13.37 6.60
C ARG A 124 17.98 14.71 6.05
N ARG A 125 17.59 15.64 6.93
CA ARG A 125 17.11 16.98 6.57
C ARG A 125 18.13 17.73 5.73
N HIS A 126 19.39 17.71 6.16
CA HIS A 126 20.48 18.42 5.49
C HIS A 126 21.21 17.59 4.44
N ARG A 127 20.84 16.31 4.28
CA ARG A 127 21.50 15.34 3.39
C ARG A 127 23.02 15.24 3.64
N VAL A 128 23.44 15.40 4.90
CA VAL A 128 24.83 15.28 5.33
C VAL A 128 25.00 13.98 6.09
N THR A 129 25.94 13.14 5.63
CA THR A 129 26.29 11.87 6.28
C THR A 129 27.77 11.87 6.68
N SER A 130 28.09 11.17 7.76
CA SER A 130 29.46 11.00 8.26
C SER A 130 29.56 9.74 9.12
N ASP A 131 30.79 9.27 9.36
CA ASP A 131 31.06 8.16 10.28
C ASP A 131 30.60 8.45 11.71
N SER A 132 30.68 9.72 12.13
CA SER A 132 30.17 10.21 13.42
C SER A 132 28.65 10.12 13.47
N ALA A 133 27.95 10.63 12.45
CA ALA A 133 26.49 10.59 12.36
C ALA A 133 26.00 9.14 12.37
N TYR A 134 26.66 8.25 11.63
CA TYR A 134 26.32 6.83 11.59
C TYR A 134 26.32 6.18 12.98
N ARG A 135 27.32 6.51 13.80
CA ARG A 135 27.49 5.97 15.16
C ARG A 135 26.49 6.57 16.14
N PHE A 136 26.39 7.90 16.21
CA PHE A 136 25.43 8.54 17.10
C PHE A 136 23.98 8.14 16.80
N GLN A 137 23.62 7.94 15.52
CA GLN A 137 22.30 7.41 15.14
C GLN A 137 22.00 6.01 15.68
N ARG A 138 23.04 5.22 15.97
CA ARG A 138 22.96 3.88 16.57
C ARG A 138 23.24 3.89 18.07
N GLY A 139 23.44 5.08 18.63
CA GLY A 139 23.72 5.33 20.03
C GLY A 139 25.18 5.11 20.41
N VAL A 140 25.68 6.04 21.22
CA VAL A 140 27.02 6.02 21.83
C VAL A 140 26.80 6.38 23.29
N HIS A 141 27.20 5.52 24.21
CA HIS A 141 26.81 5.70 25.61
C HIS A 141 27.69 6.75 26.32
N PRO A 142 27.12 7.67 27.12
CA PRO A 142 27.91 8.69 27.82
C PRO A 142 28.95 8.12 28.80
N GLY A 143 28.77 6.87 29.23
CA GLY A 143 29.73 6.13 30.07
C GLY A 143 31.08 5.86 29.40
N ASP A 144 31.17 5.92 28.07
CA ASP A 144 32.41 5.65 27.32
C ASP A 144 33.17 6.92 26.92
N ILE A 145 32.62 8.12 27.21
CA ILE A 145 33.17 9.42 26.79
C ILE A 145 34.58 9.65 27.35
N ASP A 146 34.79 9.44 28.66
CA ASP A 146 36.07 9.80 29.30
C ASP A 146 37.23 8.97 28.79
N ALA A 147 37.02 7.67 28.63
CA ALA A 147 38.05 6.76 28.14
C ALA A 147 38.49 7.15 26.73
N ALA A 148 37.54 7.51 25.87
CA ALA A 148 37.83 7.99 24.52
C ALA A 148 38.50 9.37 24.50
N ALA A 149 38.08 10.30 25.36
CA ALA A 149 38.69 11.63 25.49
C ALA A 149 40.14 11.53 25.96
N ALA A 150 40.41 10.71 26.99
CA ALA A 150 41.75 10.43 27.47
C ALA A 150 42.61 9.74 26.41
N ARG A 151 42.03 8.79 25.65
CA ARG A 151 42.72 8.12 24.54
C ARG A 151 43.09 9.11 23.42
N LEU A 152 42.19 10.04 23.07
CA LEU A 152 42.47 11.10 22.10
C LEU A 152 43.59 12.01 22.57
N ALA A 153 43.53 12.50 23.82
CA ALA A 153 44.57 13.35 24.39
C ALA A 153 45.94 12.66 24.39
N ALA A 154 46.00 11.39 24.80
CA ALA A 154 47.23 10.60 24.79
C ALA A 154 47.81 10.46 23.38
N LEU A 155 46.98 10.14 22.37
CA LEU A 155 47.43 10.02 20.98
C LEU A 155 47.92 11.35 20.40
N VAL A 156 47.29 12.46 20.76
CA VAL A 156 47.75 13.79 20.33
C VAL A 156 49.10 14.12 20.96
N LEU A 157 49.27 13.92 22.27
CA LEU A 157 50.55 14.15 22.95
C LEU A 157 51.67 13.27 22.38
N GLU A 158 51.38 12.00 22.11
CA GLU A 158 52.35 11.04 21.56
C GLU A 158 52.81 11.43 20.15
N THR A 159 51.90 11.89 19.29
CA THR A 159 52.19 12.07 17.87
C THR A 159 52.44 13.51 17.44
N ALA A 160 51.86 14.49 18.15
CA ALA A 160 51.98 15.91 17.87
C ALA A 160 52.79 16.67 18.94
N GLY A 161 52.99 16.08 20.13
CA GLY A 161 53.56 16.77 21.29
C GLY A 161 52.56 17.74 21.92
N GLY A 162 53.09 18.77 22.59
CA GLY A 162 52.30 19.77 23.32
C GLY A 162 52.19 19.49 24.81
N GLU A 163 51.41 20.32 25.49
CA GLU A 163 51.14 20.24 26.92
C GLU A 163 49.62 20.12 27.12
N LEU A 164 49.19 19.18 27.97
CA LEU A 164 47.78 19.02 28.30
C LEU A 164 47.47 19.86 29.54
N GLU A 165 46.58 20.84 29.36
CA GLU A 165 46.06 21.65 30.46
C GLU A 165 45.33 20.80 31.50
N GLN A 166 45.45 21.17 32.77
CA GLN A 166 44.80 20.45 33.86
C GLN A 166 43.29 20.74 33.91
N GLY A 167 42.50 19.66 34.00
CA GLY A 167 41.06 19.72 34.19
C GLY A 167 40.26 19.26 32.97
N VAL A 168 38.96 19.06 33.17
CA VAL A 168 37.99 18.71 32.12
C VAL A 168 36.76 19.59 32.31
N VAL A 169 36.22 20.12 31.21
CA VAL A 169 34.93 20.80 31.23
C VAL A 169 33.85 19.77 30.92
N GLU A 170 32.98 19.53 31.90
CA GLU A 170 31.85 18.61 31.76
C GLU A 170 30.52 19.36 31.75
N ALA A 171 29.64 19.00 30.84
CA ALA A 171 28.27 19.52 30.75
C ALA A 171 27.32 18.43 30.24
N GLY A 172 26.07 18.46 30.70
CA GLY A 172 25.04 17.52 30.29
C GLY A 172 24.25 16.96 31.47
N ALA A 173 23.44 15.94 31.18
CA ALA A 173 22.71 15.21 32.22
C ALA A 173 23.68 14.34 33.05
N PRO A 174 23.38 14.09 34.34
CA PRO A 174 24.13 13.13 35.14
C PRO A 174 24.16 11.75 34.48
N ARG A 175 25.27 11.03 34.65
CA ARG A 175 25.39 9.65 34.15
C ARG A 175 24.39 8.76 34.88
N ALA A 176 23.63 7.99 34.10
CA ALA A 176 22.75 6.97 34.66
C ALA A 176 23.57 5.87 35.36
N ALA A 177 22.99 5.27 36.40
CA ALA A 177 23.57 4.08 37.02
C ALA A 177 23.65 2.92 35.99
N PRO A 178 24.63 1.99 36.13
CA PRO A 178 24.69 0.80 35.30
C PRO A 178 23.36 0.07 35.27
N ARG A 179 22.88 -0.26 34.07
CA ARG A 179 21.60 -0.94 33.88
C ARG A 179 21.76 -2.42 34.24
N THR A 180 20.80 -2.97 34.99
CA THR A 180 20.69 -4.41 35.21
C THR A 180 19.49 -4.98 34.46
N VAL A 181 19.68 -6.13 33.82
CA VAL A 181 18.62 -6.87 33.14
C VAL A 181 18.67 -8.31 33.62
N SER A 182 17.52 -8.93 33.87
CA SER A 182 17.46 -10.29 34.39
C SER A 182 16.64 -11.22 33.51
N MET A 183 17.16 -12.44 33.34
CA MET A 183 16.57 -13.51 32.54
C MET A 183 16.28 -14.72 33.41
N ARG A 184 15.15 -15.39 33.18
CA ARG A 184 14.84 -16.69 33.77
C ARG A 184 15.40 -17.80 32.86
N PRO A 185 16.29 -18.68 33.35
CA PRO A 185 16.79 -19.82 32.56
C PRO A 185 15.67 -20.71 32.03
N ALA A 186 14.60 -20.91 32.81
CA ALA A 186 13.42 -21.67 32.37
C ALA A 186 12.72 -21.04 31.16
N ARG A 187 12.63 -19.70 31.11
CA ARG A 187 12.05 -18.99 29.96
C ARG A 187 12.95 -19.10 28.73
N CYS A 188 14.26 -19.02 28.91
CA CYS A 188 15.23 -19.22 27.84
C CYS A 188 15.06 -20.61 27.19
N ARG A 189 15.07 -21.69 27.98
CA ARG A 189 14.84 -23.07 27.47
C ARG A 189 13.51 -23.19 26.73
N ALA A 190 12.44 -22.69 27.34
CA ALA A 190 11.11 -22.75 26.75
C ALA A 190 11.02 -21.99 25.42
N LEU A 191 11.72 -20.85 25.29
CA LEU A 191 11.69 -20.05 24.06
C LEU A 191 12.57 -20.66 22.95
N LEU A 192 13.74 -21.17 23.32
CA LEU A 192 14.69 -21.76 22.37
C LEU A 192 14.35 -23.21 22.01
N GLY A 193 13.49 -23.88 22.80
CA GLY A 193 13.14 -25.28 22.58
C GLY A 193 14.28 -26.26 22.84
N ILE A 194 15.28 -25.85 23.64
CA ILE A 194 16.46 -26.67 23.97
C ILE A 194 16.67 -26.76 25.48
N GLU A 195 17.18 -27.91 25.91
CA GLU A 195 17.73 -28.08 27.25
C GLU A 195 19.14 -27.52 27.31
N LEU A 196 19.26 -26.26 27.74
CA LEU A 196 20.54 -25.60 27.94
C LEU A 196 20.82 -25.45 29.44
N PRO A 197 21.93 -26.00 29.99
CA PRO A 197 22.26 -25.83 31.40
C PRO A 197 22.45 -24.36 31.79
N THR A 198 22.03 -23.97 32.99
CA THR A 198 22.18 -22.58 33.49
C THR A 198 23.64 -22.13 33.47
N GLY A 199 24.59 -23.01 33.85
CA GLY A 199 26.02 -22.72 33.79
C GLY A 199 26.50 -22.34 32.38
N ARG A 200 25.99 -23.02 31.34
CA ARG A 200 26.32 -22.66 29.95
C ARG A 200 25.75 -21.30 29.56
N MET A 201 24.56 -20.94 30.04
CA MET A 201 24.01 -19.60 29.80
C MET A 201 24.87 -18.50 30.45
N LEU A 202 25.37 -18.74 31.67
CA LEU A 202 26.29 -17.82 32.36
C LEU A 202 27.57 -17.62 31.54
N GLU A 203 28.23 -18.71 31.10
CA GLU A 203 29.45 -18.64 30.28
C GLU A 203 29.24 -17.83 28.99
N LEU A 204 28.11 -18.04 28.29
CA LEU A 204 27.79 -17.35 27.05
C LEU A 204 27.59 -15.83 27.28
N LEU A 205 26.91 -15.46 28.37
CA LEU A 205 26.68 -14.06 28.72
C LEU A 205 27.95 -13.39 29.27
N GLU A 206 28.80 -14.12 29.99
CA GLU A 206 30.08 -13.65 30.49
C GLU A 206 31.06 -13.35 29.35
N ALA A 207 31.11 -14.20 28.32
CA ALA A 207 31.91 -13.98 27.11
C ALA A 207 31.54 -12.69 26.34
N LEU A 208 30.36 -12.14 26.60
CA LEU A 208 29.86 -10.88 26.04
C LEU A 208 30.06 -9.67 26.98
N GLU A 209 30.77 -9.88 28.09
CA GLU A 209 31.05 -8.89 29.14
C GLU A 209 29.78 -8.36 29.85
N LEU A 210 28.78 -9.23 30.05
CA LEU A 210 27.50 -8.87 30.70
C LEU A 210 27.48 -9.11 32.22
N ALA A 211 28.62 -9.47 32.82
CA ALA A 211 28.80 -9.75 34.25
C ALA A 211 27.63 -10.54 34.89
N PRO A 212 27.31 -11.73 34.38
CA PRO A 212 26.12 -12.46 34.80
C PRO A 212 26.29 -13.04 36.22
N THR A 213 25.27 -12.86 37.07
CA THR A 213 25.22 -13.38 38.44
C THR A 213 23.94 -14.19 38.63
N GLU A 214 24.07 -15.39 39.19
CA GLU A 214 22.89 -16.18 39.57
C GLU A 214 22.22 -15.61 40.83
N ARG A 215 20.93 -15.35 40.74
CA ARG A 215 20.08 -14.77 41.79
C ARG A 215 18.77 -15.56 41.88
N GLY A 216 18.78 -16.64 42.67
CA GLY A 216 17.61 -17.51 42.82
C GLY A 216 17.28 -18.23 41.51
N ASP A 217 16.11 -17.96 40.94
CA ASP A 217 15.63 -18.54 39.68
C ASP A 217 15.98 -17.69 38.43
N ARG A 218 16.87 -16.69 38.59
CA ARG A 218 17.23 -15.74 37.53
C ARG A 218 18.75 -15.61 37.38
N ILE A 219 19.16 -15.25 36.17
CA ILE A 219 20.47 -14.69 35.88
C ILE A 219 20.29 -13.18 35.76
N GLU A 220 20.96 -12.41 36.61
CA GLU A 220 21.03 -10.95 36.55
C GLU A 220 22.33 -10.54 35.86
N CYS A 221 22.23 -9.71 34.82
CA CYS A 221 23.36 -9.20 34.07
C CYS A 221 23.50 -7.69 34.28
N THR A 222 24.72 -7.22 34.52
CA THR A 222 25.03 -5.79 34.48
C THR A 222 25.42 -5.43 33.06
N ILE A 223 24.62 -4.59 32.42
CA ILE A 223 24.78 -4.28 31.00
C ILE A 223 25.87 -3.22 30.82
N PRO A 224 26.92 -3.51 30.02
CA PRO A 224 27.96 -2.54 29.77
C PRO A 224 27.40 -1.35 28.98
N PRO A 225 27.88 -0.12 29.23
CA PRO A 225 27.47 1.12 28.55
C PRO A 225 27.19 0.99 27.05
N ARG A 226 28.14 0.42 26.30
CA ARG A 226 28.05 0.21 24.85
C ARG A 226 26.90 -0.69 24.37
N ARG A 227 26.25 -1.48 25.24
CA ARG A 227 25.15 -2.40 24.90
C ARG A 227 23.79 -1.80 25.20
N ILE A 228 23.52 -0.67 24.53
CA ILE A 228 22.27 0.08 24.68
C ILE A 228 21.03 -0.73 24.26
N ASP A 229 21.22 -1.75 23.42
CA ASP A 229 20.19 -2.65 22.89
C ASP A 229 19.61 -3.63 23.92
N LEU A 230 20.34 -3.93 24.99
CA LEU A 230 19.94 -4.94 25.98
C LEU A 230 19.08 -4.36 27.10
N GLU A 231 17.76 -4.35 26.94
CA GLU A 231 16.83 -3.69 27.87
C GLU A 231 15.87 -4.66 28.58
N ARG A 232 15.69 -5.88 28.04
CA ARG A 232 14.65 -6.83 28.43
C ARG A 232 15.22 -8.24 28.54
N GLU A 233 14.48 -9.10 29.24
CA GLU A 233 14.80 -10.53 29.37
C GLU A 233 15.03 -11.22 28.01
N VAL A 234 14.21 -10.90 27.00
CA VAL A 234 14.33 -11.52 25.67
C VAL A 234 15.62 -11.14 24.95
N ASP A 235 16.17 -9.96 25.23
CA ASP A 235 17.42 -9.50 24.60
C ASP A 235 18.60 -10.33 25.13
N LEU A 236 18.56 -10.73 26.42
CA LEU A 236 19.52 -11.70 26.98
C LEU A 236 19.34 -13.11 26.41
N ILE A 237 18.08 -13.53 26.16
CA ILE A 237 17.80 -14.83 25.54
C ILE A 237 18.33 -14.87 24.10
N GLU A 238 18.18 -13.76 23.36
CA GLU A 238 18.77 -13.60 22.02
C GLU A 238 20.29 -13.74 22.07
N GLU A 239 20.96 -13.10 23.04
CA GLU A 239 22.42 -13.20 23.18
C GLU A 239 22.89 -14.62 23.53
N VAL A 240 22.12 -15.34 24.35
CA VAL A 240 22.35 -16.78 24.56
C VAL A 240 22.18 -17.56 23.26
N ALA A 241 21.09 -17.34 22.52
CA ALA A 241 20.80 -18.05 21.28
C ALA A 241 21.86 -17.81 20.19
N ARG A 242 22.21 -16.54 19.95
CA ARG A 242 23.18 -16.13 18.94
C ARG A 242 24.58 -16.64 19.25
N THR A 243 24.98 -16.63 20.52
CA THR A 243 26.31 -17.08 20.95
C THR A 243 26.40 -18.61 21.07
N HIS A 244 25.28 -19.26 21.38
CA HIS A 244 25.16 -20.72 21.31
C HIS A 244 25.22 -21.23 19.86
N GLY A 245 24.64 -20.45 18.92
CA GLY A 245 24.53 -20.76 17.51
C GLY A 245 23.07 -20.95 17.12
N LEU A 246 22.55 -20.12 16.21
CA LEU A 246 21.16 -20.25 15.76
C LEU A 246 20.93 -21.56 14.97
N ASP A 247 21.96 -22.02 14.26
CA ASP A 247 21.89 -23.25 13.46
C ASP A 247 21.81 -24.53 14.31
N SER A 248 22.16 -24.46 15.61
CA SER A 248 22.02 -25.61 16.52
C SER A 248 20.62 -25.73 17.12
N LEU A 249 19.74 -24.73 16.92
CA LEU A 249 18.39 -24.75 17.45
C LEU A 249 17.51 -25.70 16.61
N PRO A 250 16.78 -26.63 17.25
CA PRO A 250 15.96 -27.58 16.53
C PRO A 250 14.77 -26.88 15.85
N VAL A 251 14.54 -27.21 14.59
CA VAL A 251 13.30 -26.84 13.90
C VAL A 251 12.25 -27.90 14.25
N ALA A 252 11.10 -27.48 14.76
CA ALA A 252 10.02 -28.42 15.05
C ALA A 252 9.45 -28.99 13.74
N ASP A 253 9.53 -30.31 13.56
CA ASP A 253 9.04 -31.00 12.36
C ASP A 253 7.51 -30.99 12.23
N ARG A 254 6.80 -30.70 13.32
CA ARG A 254 5.33 -30.78 13.38
C ARG A 254 4.77 -29.57 14.11
N LEU A 255 3.86 -28.87 13.44
CA LEU A 255 3.00 -27.86 14.03
C LEU A 255 1.57 -28.41 14.11
N SER A 256 0.97 -28.40 15.29
CA SER A 256 -0.45 -28.74 15.44
C SER A 256 -1.32 -27.58 14.98
N ILE A 257 -2.06 -27.76 13.88
CA ILE A 257 -3.00 -26.78 13.37
C ILE A 257 -4.41 -27.40 13.40
N ARG A 258 -5.42 -26.62 13.81
CA ARG A 258 -6.83 -26.99 13.61
C ARG A 258 -7.27 -26.47 12.25
N ALA A 259 -7.65 -27.36 11.34
CA ALA A 259 -8.22 -26.96 10.06
C ALA A 259 -9.59 -26.29 10.27
N SER A 260 -9.76 -25.12 9.68
CA SER A 260 -11.04 -24.43 9.58
C SER A 260 -11.52 -24.49 8.13
N ALA A 261 -12.83 -24.51 7.93
CA ALA A 261 -13.40 -24.39 6.59
C ALA A 261 -12.91 -23.07 5.92
N PRO A 262 -12.72 -23.05 4.59
CA PRO A 262 -12.41 -21.82 3.88
C PRO A 262 -13.46 -20.75 4.18
N GLN A 263 -13.00 -19.52 4.36
CA GLN A 263 -13.90 -18.38 4.52
C GLN A 263 -14.80 -18.25 3.28
N ALA A 264 -16.08 -17.95 3.48
CA ALA A 264 -17.04 -17.80 2.38
C ALA A 264 -16.59 -16.74 1.36
N SER A 265 -15.97 -15.65 1.83
CA SER A 265 -15.37 -14.59 1.00
C SER A 265 -14.26 -15.11 0.08
N LEU A 266 -13.43 -16.06 0.54
CA LEU A 266 -12.38 -16.68 -0.28
C LEU A 266 -13.00 -17.55 -1.39
N LEU A 267 -14.04 -18.31 -1.06
CA LEU A 267 -14.77 -19.13 -2.04
C LEU A 267 -15.49 -18.25 -3.07
N ALA A 268 -16.12 -17.16 -2.62
CA ALA A 268 -16.79 -16.20 -3.48
C ALA A 268 -15.82 -15.57 -4.51
N ARG A 269 -14.66 -15.10 -4.04
CA ARG A 269 -13.61 -14.55 -4.94
C ARG A 269 -13.13 -15.56 -5.96
N ARG A 270 -12.95 -16.81 -5.54
CA ARG A 270 -12.58 -17.90 -6.45
C ARG A 270 -13.67 -18.11 -7.50
N ALA A 271 -14.93 -18.17 -7.08
CA ALA A 271 -16.07 -18.35 -7.98
C ALA A 271 -16.19 -17.20 -9.01
N VAL A 272 -15.97 -15.95 -8.59
CA VAL A 272 -15.91 -14.78 -9.49
C VAL A 272 -14.81 -14.95 -10.53
N ARG A 273 -13.60 -15.30 -10.09
CA ARG A 273 -12.44 -15.50 -10.97
C ARG A 273 -12.71 -16.62 -11.98
N ASP A 274 -13.19 -17.77 -11.50
CA ASP A 274 -13.45 -18.95 -12.34
C ASP A 274 -14.52 -18.64 -13.40
N LEU A 275 -15.56 -17.87 -13.05
CA LEU A 275 -16.57 -17.42 -14.01
C LEU A 275 -15.99 -16.49 -15.08
N LEU A 276 -15.17 -15.51 -14.69
CA LEU A 276 -14.58 -14.55 -15.63
C LEU A 276 -13.55 -15.19 -16.55
N VAL A 277 -12.72 -16.10 -16.02
CA VAL A 277 -11.81 -16.93 -16.82
C VAL A 277 -12.61 -17.84 -17.77
N GLY A 278 -13.67 -18.47 -17.28
CA GLY A 278 -14.57 -19.28 -18.11
C GLY A 278 -15.32 -18.48 -19.18
N ALA A 279 -15.48 -17.16 -18.99
CA ALA A 279 -16.02 -16.23 -19.97
C ALA A 279 -14.97 -15.71 -20.97
N GLY A 280 -13.70 -16.15 -20.86
CA GLY A 280 -12.61 -15.76 -21.76
C GLY A 280 -11.86 -14.50 -21.34
N CYS A 281 -12.08 -13.98 -20.13
CA CYS A 281 -11.32 -12.84 -19.62
C CYS A 281 -10.00 -13.30 -18.96
N VAL A 282 -8.97 -12.46 -19.06
CA VAL A 282 -7.68 -12.65 -18.39
C VAL A 282 -7.59 -11.75 -17.17
N GLU A 283 -7.17 -12.30 -16.02
CA GLU A 283 -6.97 -11.51 -14.81
C GLU A 283 -5.73 -10.62 -14.97
N ALA A 284 -5.89 -9.31 -14.74
CA ALA A 284 -4.81 -8.35 -14.69
C ALA A 284 -4.55 -7.94 -13.24
N VAL A 285 -3.28 -7.71 -12.90
CA VAL A 285 -2.85 -7.10 -11.64
C VAL A 285 -2.06 -5.86 -11.99
N ALA A 286 -2.63 -4.69 -11.74
CA ALA A 286 -2.04 -3.42 -12.13
C ALA A 286 -1.60 -2.59 -10.92
N HIS A 287 -0.68 -1.65 -11.14
CA HIS A 287 -0.31 -0.69 -10.12
C HIS A 287 -1.51 0.17 -9.73
N SER A 288 -1.72 0.35 -8.42
CA SER A 288 -2.75 1.26 -7.88
C SER A 288 -2.45 2.74 -8.18
N LEU A 289 -1.21 3.06 -8.54
CA LEU A 289 -0.76 4.39 -8.91
C LEU A 289 -0.87 4.63 -10.42
N VAL A 290 -1.54 5.70 -10.79
CA VAL A 290 -1.79 6.12 -12.17
C VAL A 290 -1.47 7.61 -12.36
N SER A 291 -1.38 8.04 -13.62
CA SER A 291 -1.24 9.47 -13.92
C SER A 291 -2.56 10.20 -13.66
N GLU A 292 -2.47 11.47 -13.28
CA GLU A 292 -3.64 12.35 -13.12
C GLU A 292 -4.47 12.42 -14.42
N ARG A 293 -3.78 12.49 -15.56
CA ARG A 293 -4.42 12.47 -16.89
C ARG A 293 -5.24 11.21 -17.13
N SER A 294 -4.74 10.04 -16.74
CA SER A 294 -5.44 8.76 -16.87
C SER A 294 -6.58 8.62 -15.87
N ALA A 295 -6.48 9.23 -14.68
CA ALA A 295 -7.45 9.08 -13.61
C ALA A 295 -8.67 10.01 -13.77
N ALA A 296 -8.47 11.25 -14.23
CA ALA A 296 -9.48 12.30 -14.24
C ALA A 296 -10.83 11.91 -14.91
N PRO A 297 -10.87 11.15 -16.03
CA PRO A 297 -12.14 10.77 -16.65
C PRO A 297 -13.00 9.81 -15.81
N PHE A 298 -12.41 9.17 -14.80
CA PHE A 298 -13.05 8.11 -14.00
C PHE A 298 -13.46 8.59 -12.60
N LEU A 299 -13.63 9.90 -12.40
CA LEU A 299 -14.17 10.45 -11.16
C LEU A 299 -15.61 10.92 -11.34
N ALA A 300 -16.41 10.78 -10.29
CA ALA A 300 -17.69 11.48 -10.16
C ALA A 300 -17.47 12.96 -9.83
N ALA A 301 -18.40 13.83 -10.23
CA ALA A 301 -18.26 15.28 -10.08
C ALA A 301 -18.12 15.76 -8.62
N SER A 302 -18.62 15.00 -7.65
CA SER A 302 -18.52 15.30 -6.21
C SER A 302 -17.25 14.79 -5.54
N ARG A 303 -16.36 14.12 -6.27
CA ARG A 303 -15.16 13.45 -5.75
C ARG A 303 -13.89 14.08 -6.32
N SER A 304 -12.77 13.96 -5.61
CA SER A 304 -11.46 14.41 -6.06
C SER A 304 -10.39 13.32 -5.97
N LEU A 305 -9.29 13.52 -6.70
CA LEU A 305 -8.19 12.56 -6.80
C LEU A 305 -7.39 12.51 -5.50
N LEU A 306 -7.02 11.30 -5.06
CA LEU A 306 -6.13 11.10 -3.93
C LEU A 306 -4.68 11.02 -4.42
N ARG A 307 -3.88 12.04 -4.06
CA ARG A 307 -2.47 12.15 -4.43
C ARG A 307 -1.57 11.68 -3.28
N ILE A 308 -0.55 10.88 -3.58
CA ILE A 308 0.51 10.51 -2.64
C ILE A 308 1.69 11.47 -2.78
N GLU A 309 2.17 11.98 -1.64
CA GLU A 309 3.40 12.77 -1.51
C GLU A 309 4.63 11.84 -1.39
N ASP A 310 4.91 11.02 -2.40
CA ASP A 310 6.17 10.27 -2.48
C ASP A 310 6.98 10.71 -3.71
N GLU A 311 8.18 11.26 -3.48
CA GLU A 311 9.12 11.65 -4.53
C GLU A 311 9.50 10.47 -5.45
N ARG A 312 9.32 9.22 -5.00
CA ARG A 312 9.57 7.99 -5.77
C ARG A 312 8.41 7.59 -6.68
N ALA A 313 7.26 8.28 -6.65
CA ALA A 313 6.07 7.92 -7.42
C ALA A 313 6.21 8.14 -8.96
N GLY A 314 7.42 8.40 -9.48
CA GLY A 314 7.77 8.21 -10.90
C GLY A 314 6.91 8.94 -11.92
N GLY A 315 6.22 10.03 -11.53
CA GLY A 315 5.29 10.78 -12.39
C GLY A 315 3.82 10.30 -12.38
N ALA A 316 3.49 9.24 -11.63
CA ALA A 316 2.12 8.72 -11.44
C ALA A 316 1.72 8.75 -9.96
N PRO A 317 1.44 9.93 -9.38
CA PRO A 317 1.27 10.09 -7.93
C PRO A 317 -0.18 9.86 -7.46
N ILE A 318 -1.10 9.46 -8.35
CA ILE A 318 -2.53 9.40 -8.06
C ILE A 318 -2.95 7.96 -7.77
N LEU A 319 -3.58 7.72 -6.63
CA LEU A 319 -4.29 6.46 -6.40
C LEU A 319 -5.51 6.39 -7.32
N ARG A 320 -5.63 5.27 -8.03
CA ARG A 320 -6.67 5.10 -9.06
C ARG A 320 -8.09 5.23 -8.47
N PRO A 321 -8.95 6.07 -9.05
CA PRO A 321 -10.36 6.19 -8.63
C PRO A 321 -11.27 5.09 -9.21
N SER A 322 -10.73 4.33 -10.17
CA SER A 322 -11.39 3.23 -10.87
C SER A 322 -10.33 2.21 -11.29
N LEU A 323 -10.73 0.96 -11.53
CA LEU A 323 -9.90 -0.08 -12.12
C LEU A 323 -9.79 0.06 -13.65
N LEU A 324 -10.77 0.70 -14.28
CA LEU A 324 -10.81 0.89 -15.74
C LEU A 324 -9.58 1.61 -16.33
N PRO A 325 -9.01 2.69 -15.76
CA PRO A 325 -7.79 3.29 -16.31
C PRO A 325 -6.61 2.32 -16.31
N SER A 326 -6.49 1.48 -15.28
CA SER A 326 -5.47 0.44 -15.21
C SER A 326 -5.68 -0.64 -16.28
N LEU A 327 -6.92 -1.12 -16.43
CA LEU A 327 -7.27 -2.12 -17.45
C LEU A 327 -7.06 -1.60 -18.88
N LEU A 328 -7.38 -0.33 -19.15
CA LEU A 328 -7.14 0.29 -20.45
C LEU A 328 -5.66 0.45 -20.76
N GLU A 329 -4.83 0.78 -19.77
CA GLU A 329 -3.37 0.82 -19.94
C GLU A 329 -2.78 -0.57 -20.21
N VAL A 330 -3.26 -1.62 -19.53
CA VAL A 330 -2.89 -3.01 -19.83
C VAL A 330 -3.34 -3.39 -21.25
N ARG A 331 -4.57 -3.03 -21.63
CA ARG A 331 -5.09 -3.26 -22.98
C ARG A 331 -4.26 -2.56 -24.04
N ARG A 332 -3.85 -1.30 -23.82
CA ARG A 332 -2.98 -0.52 -24.71
C ARG A 332 -1.64 -1.21 -24.93
N ARG A 333 -0.93 -1.58 -23.86
CA ARG A 333 0.38 -2.27 -23.97
C ARG A 333 0.30 -3.58 -24.76
N ASN A 334 -0.79 -4.32 -24.60
CA ASN A 334 -1.02 -5.53 -25.37
C ASN A 334 -1.37 -5.23 -26.84
N ALA A 335 -2.13 -4.16 -27.11
CA ALA A 335 -2.37 -3.66 -28.48
C ALA A 335 -1.05 -3.33 -29.18
N ASP A 336 -0.19 -2.58 -28.51
CA ASP A 336 1.12 -2.16 -29.02
C ASP A 336 2.03 -3.36 -29.34
N ALA A 337 1.79 -4.50 -28.66
CA ALA A 337 2.46 -5.78 -28.89
C ALA A 337 1.75 -6.68 -29.92
N GLY A 338 0.66 -6.21 -30.55
CA GLY A 338 -0.09 -6.96 -31.57
C GLY A 338 -1.12 -7.96 -31.02
N VAL A 339 -1.44 -7.92 -29.72
CA VAL A 339 -2.43 -8.81 -29.10
C VAL A 339 -3.82 -8.17 -29.13
N SER A 340 -4.71 -8.75 -29.94
CA SER A 340 -6.11 -8.32 -30.08
C SER A 340 -6.95 -9.46 -30.68
N PRO A 341 -8.18 -9.73 -30.19
CA PRO A 341 -8.85 -9.09 -29.06
C PRO A 341 -8.30 -9.55 -27.70
N LEU A 342 -8.47 -8.73 -26.65
CA LEU A 342 -8.09 -9.08 -25.27
C LEU A 342 -9.11 -8.56 -24.26
N SER A 343 -9.85 -9.48 -23.62
CA SER A 343 -10.76 -9.17 -22.52
C SER A 343 -10.07 -9.34 -21.18
N LEU A 344 -10.23 -8.37 -20.29
CA LEU A 344 -9.50 -8.26 -19.03
C LEU A 344 -10.45 -8.09 -17.85
N PHE A 345 -10.01 -8.52 -16.67
CA PHE A 345 -10.66 -8.16 -15.42
C PHE A 345 -9.65 -7.98 -14.29
N GLU A 346 -10.04 -7.24 -13.26
CA GLU A 346 -9.26 -7.07 -12.03
C GLU A 346 -10.21 -6.92 -10.84
N THR A 347 -9.85 -7.48 -9.68
CA THR A 347 -10.52 -7.20 -8.40
C THR A 347 -9.53 -6.56 -7.45
N ALA A 348 -9.76 -5.30 -7.08
CA ALA A 348 -8.84 -4.54 -6.22
C ALA A 348 -9.48 -3.28 -5.65
N SER A 349 -8.76 -2.59 -4.77
CA SER A 349 -9.17 -1.31 -4.20
C SER A 349 -9.09 -0.15 -5.21
N ILE A 350 -10.06 0.74 -5.09
CA ILE A 350 -10.12 2.08 -5.72
C ILE A 350 -10.22 3.15 -4.64
N PHE A 351 -9.76 4.36 -4.95
CA PHE A 351 -9.54 5.42 -3.98
C PHE A 351 -10.05 6.77 -4.48
N GLU A 352 -10.77 7.49 -3.63
CA GLU A 352 -11.26 8.84 -3.91
C GLU A 352 -11.31 9.69 -2.65
N LEU A 353 -11.37 11.00 -2.83
CA LEU A 353 -11.62 11.97 -1.75
C LEU A 353 -13.02 12.55 -1.84
N GLU A 354 -13.63 12.79 -0.67
CA GLU A 354 -14.82 13.61 -0.47
C GLU A 354 -14.50 14.69 0.56
N GLY A 355 -14.22 15.90 0.07
CA GLY A 355 -13.59 16.93 0.87
C GLY A 355 -12.20 16.48 1.34
N ALA A 356 -12.01 16.35 2.65
CA ALA A 356 -10.76 15.87 3.27
C ALA A 356 -10.79 14.37 3.64
N THR A 357 -11.93 13.70 3.46
CA THR A 357 -12.10 12.30 3.82
C THR A 357 -11.71 11.41 2.65
N HIS A 358 -10.88 10.40 2.89
CA HIS A 358 -10.58 9.38 1.88
C HIS A 358 -11.56 8.21 1.98
N HIS A 359 -11.91 7.67 0.81
CA HIS A 359 -12.72 6.48 0.67
C HIS A 359 -11.94 5.43 -0.10
N GLU A 360 -11.79 4.26 0.52
CA GLU A 360 -11.30 3.05 -0.12
C GLU A 360 -12.45 2.08 -0.29
N ARG A 361 -12.63 1.57 -1.52
CA ARG A 361 -13.66 0.57 -1.82
C ARG A 361 -13.07 -0.52 -2.70
N GLU A 362 -13.52 -1.74 -2.49
CA GLU A 362 -13.15 -2.85 -3.35
C GLU A 362 -14.10 -2.95 -4.55
N SER A 363 -13.50 -3.06 -5.73
CA SER A 363 -14.19 -3.05 -7.00
C SER A 363 -13.81 -4.26 -7.84
N LEU A 364 -14.71 -4.67 -8.75
CA LEU A 364 -14.48 -5.58 -9.85
C LEU A 364 -14.59 -4.80 -11.17
N GLY A 365 -13.47 -4.63 -11.86
CA GLY A 365 -13.40 -4.02 -13.18
C GLY A 365 -13.36 -5.10 -14.26
N ILE A 366 -14.15 -4.92 -15.32
CA ILE A 366 -14.22 -5.83 -16.46
C ILE A 366 -14.12 -4.99 -17.73
N LEU A 367 -13.26 -5.39 -18.66
CA LEU A 367 -13.10 -4.80 -19.98
C LEU A 367 -13.26 -5.90 -21.03
N ILE A 368 -14.25 -5.76 -21.90
CA ILE A 368 -14.50 -6.67 -23.02
C ILE A 368 -14.09 -5.98 -24.32
N ASP A 369 -13.19 -6.63 -25.03
CA ASP A 369 -12.73 -6.21 -26.34
C ASP A 369 -13.42 -7.05 -27.43
N SER A 370 -14.28 -6.40 -28.20
CA SER A 370 -15.09 -7.03 -29.26
C SER A 370 -14.95 -6.25 -30.57
N PRO A 371 -13.82 -6.39 -31.28
CA PRO A 371 -13.53 -5.64 -32.49
C PRO A 371 -14.63 -5.84 -33.55
N GLY A 372 -15.12 -4.75 -34.11
CA GLY A 372 -16.13 -4.78 -35.18
C GLY A 372 -17.59 -4.87 -34.70
N SER A 373 -17.86 -5.08 -33.41
CA SER A 373 -19.24 -5.09 -32.88
C SER A 373 -19.32 -4.60 -31.43
N PRO A 374 -19.43 -3.27 -31.20
CA PRO A 374 -19.63 -2.71 -29.85
C PRO A 374 -20.89 -3.24 -29.16
N ASP A 375 -21.95 -3.50 -29.92
CA ASP A 375 -23.20 -4.07 -29.42
C ASP A 375 -23.00 -5.49 -28.85
N GLU A 376 -22.18 -6.32 -29.50
CA GLU A 376 -21.81 -7.64 -28.98
C GLU A 376 -20.97 -7.53 -27.71
N GLY A 377 -20.02 -6.60 -27.66
CA GLY A 377 -19.25 -6.30 -26.45
C GLY A 377 -20.16 -5.94 -25.28
N PHE A 378 -21.12 -5.03 -25.50
CA PHE A 378 -22.09 -4.62 -24.47
C PHE A 378 -23.00 -5.78 -24.02
N ARG A 379 -23.49 -6.60 -24.96
CA ARG A 379 -24.30 -7.78 -24.63
C ARG A 379 -23.50 -8.83 -23.85
N SER A 380 -22.24 -9.02 -24.20
CA SER A 380 -21.34 -9.98 -23.55
C SER A 380 -21.07 -9.60 -22.11
N ILE A 381 -20.67 -8.34 -21.87
CA ILE A 381 -20.41 -7.86 -20.51
C ILE A 381 -21.68 -7.82 -19.67
N ARG A 382 -22.83 -7.47 -20.25
CA ARG A 382 -24.13 -7.60 -19.57
C ARG A 382 -24.41 -9.04 -19.15
N GLY A 383 -24.20 -10.01 -20.06
CA GLY A 383 -24.38 -11.43 -19.76
C GLY A 383 -23.45 -11.93 -18.65
N ILE A 384 -22.21 -11.43 -18.61
CA ILE A 384 -21.25 -11.72 -17.53
C ILE A 384 -21.76 -11.18 -16.20
N VAL A 385 -22.21 -9.92 -16.15
CA VAL A 385 -22.76 -9.30 -14.93
C VAL A 385 -24.00 -10.05 -14.43
N GLU A 386 -24.92 -10.44 -15.33
CA GLU A 386 -26.10 -11.25 -14.99
C GLU A 386 -25.74 -12.67 -14.51
N ARG A 387 -24.64 -13.26 -14.99
CA ARG A 387 -24.15 -14.56 -14.50
C ARG A 387 -23.47 -14.43 -13.14
N LEU A 388 -22.68 -13.37 -12.94
CA LEU A 388 -22.05 -13.06 -11.65
C LEU A 388 -23.12 -12.86 -10.57
N SER A 389 -24.18 -12.10 -10.86
CA SER A 389 -25.27 -11.89 -9.90
C SER A 389 -25.93 -13.21 -9.53
N ARG A 390 -26.22 -14.10 -10.51
CA ARG A 390 -26.82 -15.40 -10.21
C ARG A 390 -25.91 -16.31 -9.41
N LEU A 391 -24.61 -16.29 -9.71
CA LEU A 391 -23.60 -17.08 -8.99
C LEU A 391 -23.49 -16.66 -7.52
N LEU A 392 -23.50 -15.35 -7.26
CA LEU A 392 -23.24 -14.80 -5.93
C LEU A 392 -24.49 -14.64 -5.08
N LEU A 393 -25.64 -14.36 -5.70
CA LEU A 393 -26.89 -13.98 -5.02
C LEU A 393 -28.02 -14.99 -5.23
N GLY A 394 -27.85 -15.98 -6.14
CA GLY A 394 -28.81 -17.06 -6.39
C GLY A 394 -29.51 -16.95 -7.75
N ALA A 395 -30.12 -18.05 -8.20
CA ALA A 395 -30.66 -18.18 -9.56
C ALA A 395 -31.72 -17.13 -9.94
N ASP A 396 -32.49 -16.65 -8.96
CA ASP A 396 -33.55 -15.66 -9.13
C ASP A 396 -33.06 -14.21 -9.05
N ALA A 397 -31.76 -13.98 -8.78
CA ALA A 397 -31.20 -12.64 -8.69
C ALA A 397 -31.30 -11.90 -10.03
N ARG A 398 -31.95 -10.74 -10.00
CA ARG A 398 -32.12 -9.87 -11.17
C ARG A 398 -31.32 -8.59 -11.00
N MET A 399 -30.56 -8.27 -12.03
CA MET A 399 -29.83 -7.02 -12.16
C MET A 399 -30.61 -6.07 -13.05
N GLU A 400 -30.86 -4.87 -12.57
CA GLU A 400 -31.50 -3.84 -13.37
C GLU A 400 -30.47 -2.89 -13.96
N LEU A 401 -30.63 -2.63 -15.26
CA LEU A 401 -29.89 -1.56 -15.94
C LEU A 401 -30.78 -0.35 -16.07
N ALA A 402 -30.32 0.78 -15.54
CA ALA A 402 -31.00 2.06 -15.73
C ALA A 402 -30.04 3.04 -16.42
N ARG A 403 -30.51 3.59 -17.53
CA ARG A 403 -29.78 4.57 -18.34
C ARG A 403 -29.29 5.71 -17.45
N ILE A 404 -28.05 6.13 -17.69
CA ILE A 404 -27.48 7.31 -17.07
C ILE A 404 -27.60 8.45 -18.09
N ASP A 405 -28.42 9.46 -17.77
CA ASP A 405 -28.60 10.65 -18.59
C ASP A 405 -27.91 11.84 -17.91
N GLY A 406 -26.84 12.37 -18.50
CA GLY A 406 -26.20 13.61 -18.05
C GLY A 406 -25.26 13.51 -16.84
N ALA A 407 -24.73 14.66 -16.42
CA ALA A 407 -23.57 14.84 -15.52
C ALA A 407 -23.79 14.48 -14.04
N ASP A 408 -25.04 14.21 -13.62
CA ASP A 408 -25.41 13.98 -12.21
C ASP A 408 -25.34 12.50 -11.78
N SER A 409 -24.55 11.68 -12.47
CA SER A 409 -24.36 10.27 -12.09
C SER A 409 -23.36 10.13 -10.93
N PRO A 410 -23.66 9.34 -9.89
CA PRO A 410 -22.72 9.03 -8.80
C PRO A 410 -21.60 8.05 -9.20
N THR A 411 -21.58 7.60 -10.46
CA THR A 411 -20.60 6.66 -11.05
C THR A 411 -19.74 7.38 -12.10
N PRO A 412 -18.58 6.84 -12.51
CA PRO A 412 -17.66 7.48 -13.48
C PRO A 412 -18.25 7.62 -14.88
N ALA A 413 -19.21 8.55 -15.02
CA ALA A 413 -20.00 8.79 -16.22
C ALA A 413 -19.32 9.59 -17.34
N PRO A 414 -18.15 10.27 -17.19
CA PRO A 414 -17.44 10.77 -18.36
C PRO A 414 -16.78 9.65 -19.17
N ALA A 415 -16.38 8.56 -18.50
CA ALA A 415 -15.55 7.54 -19.12
C ALA A 415 -16.31 6.53 -19.99
N LEU A 416 -17.61 6.33 -19.71
CA LEU A 416 -18.46 5.40 -20.43
C LEU A 416 -19.62 6.13 -21.11
N ALA A 417 -19.78 5.94 -22.42
CA ALA A 417 -20.86 6.52 -23.22
C ALA A 417 -21.18 5.64 -24.45
N PRO A 418 -22.44 5.17 -24.64
CA PRO A 418 -23.52 5.20 -23.67
C PRO A 418 -23.23 4.32 -22.43
N ALA A 419 -23.89 4.63 -21.32
CA ALA A 419 -23.73 3.91 -20.05
C ALA A 419 -25.06 3.70 -19.31
N ALA A 420 -25.08 2.70 -18.44
CA ALA A 420 -26.17 2.39 -17.54
C ALA A 420 -25.63 2.08 -16.13
N SER A 421 -26.37 2.52 -15.12
CA SER A 421 -26.18 2.08 -13.73
C SER A 421 -26.64 0.63 -13.60
N VAL A 422 -25.87 -0.14 -12.85
CA VAL A 422 -26.17 -1.52 -12.49
C VAL A 422 -26.78 -1.50 -11.09
N ARG A 423 -28.03 -1.97 -10.94
CA ARG A 423 -28.77 -1.93 -9.67
C ARG A 423 -29.24 -3.29 -9.20
N TRP A 424 -29.20 -3.48 -7.89
CA TRP A 424 -29.73 -4.65 -7.18
C TRP A 424 -30.53 -4.17 -5.96
N ASN A 425 -31.78 -4.60 -5.83
CA ASN A 425 -32.71 -4.15 -4.77
C ASN A 425 -32.73 -2.62 -4.60
N ASP A 426 -32.92 -1.90 -5.71
CA ASP A 426 -32.90 -0.43 -5.80
C ASP A 426 -31.58 0.27 -5.43
N ARG A 427 -30.54 -0.48 -5.03
CA ARG A 427 -29.19 0.05 -4.79
C ARG A 427 -28.36 0.00 -6.06
N THR A 428 -27.75 1.13 -6.44
CA THR A 428 -26.70 1.16 -7.46
C THR A 428 -25.43 0.52 -6.92
N ILE A 429 -24.89 -0.46 -7.64
CA ILE A 429 -23.72 -1.23 -7.26
C ILE A 429 -22.61 -1.17 -8.31
N GLY A 430 -22.78 -0.35 -9.35
CA GLY A 430 -21.79 -0.22 -10.39
C GLY A 430 -22.32 0.42 -11.66
N VAL A 431 -21.49 0.39 -12.69
CA VAL A 431 -21.77 0.95 -14.01
C VAL A 431 -21.36 -0.04 -15.10
N ILE A 432 -22.06 0.00 -16.23
CA ILE A 432 -21.79 -0.76 -17.44
C ILE A 432 -21.96 0.16 -18.65
N GLY A 433 -21.11 0.04 -19.67
CA GLY A 433 -21.19 0.92 -20.84
C GLY A 433 -20.13 0.64 -21.88
N LEU A 434 -20.12 1.48 -22.93
CA LEU A 434 -19.03 1.53 -23.90
C LEU A 434 -18.01 2.57 -23.47
N VAL A 435 -16.72 2.30 -23.59
CA VAL A 435 -15.67 3.28 -23.30
C VAL A 435 -15.79 4.44 -24.29
N ALA A 436 -15.96 5.66 -23.76
CA ALA A 436 -16.21 6.86 -24.55
C ALA A 436 -15.04 7.20 -25.49
N ASP A 437 -15.33 7.74 -26.67
CA ASP A 437 -14.32 8.02 -27.70
C ASP A 437 -13.14 8.88 -27.19
N PRO A 438 -13.35 9.98 -26.41
CA PRO A 438 -12.23 10.76 -25.87
C PRO A 438 -11.35 9.97 -24.91
N VAL A 439 -11.91 9.02 -24.17
CA VAL A 439 -11.16 8.13 -23.26
C VAL A 439 -10.41 7.09 -24.06
N ARG A 440 -11.00 6.48 -25.08
CA ARG A 440 -10.26 5.53 -25.95
C ARG A 440 -9.08 6.21 -26.63
N ALA A 441 -9.28 7.42 -27.16
CA ALA A 441 -8.22 8.22 -27.75
C ALA A 441 -7.09 8.57 -26.76
N LEU A 442 -7.43 8.85 -25.49
CA LEU A 442 -6.45 9.09 -24.44
C LEU A 442 -5.49 7.90 -24.23
N PHE A 443 -6.00 6.67 -24.38
CA PHE A 443 -5.21 5.44 -24.27
C PHE A 443 -4.74 4.90 -25.63
N GLY A 444 -4.93 5.63 -26.73
CA GLY A 444 -4.48 5.19 -28.07
C GLY A 444 -5.22 3.95 -28.60
N LEU A 445 -6.49 3.77 -28.24
CA LEU A 445 -7.31 2.61 -28.61
C LEU A 445 -8.34 3.01 -29.69
N GLU A 446 -8.37 2.28 -30.81
CA GLU A 446 -9.17 2.67 -31.98
C GLU A 446 -10.58 2.04 -32.02
N HIS A 447 -10.74 0.83 -31.51
CA HIS A 447 -12.01 0.09 -31.56
C HIS A 447 -12.85 0.29 -30.29
N GLY A 448 -14.17 0.13 -30.42
CA GLY A 448 -15.10 0.22 -29.30
C GLY A 448 -14.88 -0.90 -28.28
N LEU A 449 -14.76 -0.52 -27.00
CA LEU A 449 -14.59 -1.43 -25.87
C LEU A 449 -15.81 -1.33 -24.97
N ALA A 450 -16.28 -2.46 -24.43
CA ALA A 450 -17.31 -2.47 -23.41
C ALA A 450 -16.66 -2.65 -22.03
N ALA A 451 -17.16 -1.93 -21.02
CA ALA A 451 -16.58 -1.97 -19.69
C ALA A 451 -17.67 -1.95 -18.61
N ALA A 452 -17.35 -2.57 -17.48
CA ALA A 452 -18.16 -2.56 -16.29
C ALA A 452 -17.26 -2.43 -15.06
N GLU A 453 -17.77 -1.73 -14.06
CA GLU A 453 -17.13 -1.61 -12.76
C GLU A 453 -18.19 -1.79 -11.68
N LEU A 454 -17.99 -2.78 -10.80
CA LEU A 454 -18.95 -3.19 -9.78
C LEU A 454 -18.34 -3.13 -8.38
N GLU A 455 -19.06 -2.55 -7.42
CA GLU A 455 -18.79 -2.71 -6.00
C GLU A 455 -19.02 -4.17 -5.62
N ILE A 456 -17.94 -4.93 -5.42
CA ILE A 456 -18.04 -6.40 -5.33
C ILE A 456 -18.33 -6.89 -3.91
N ARG A 457 -17.98 -6.09 -2.89
CA ARG A 457 -18.04 -6.51 -1.47
C ARG A 457 -19.43 -7.00 -1.04
N PRO A 458 -20.56 -6.31 -1.34
CA PRO A 458 -21.89 -6.79 -0.96
C PRO A 458 -22.22 -8.18 -1.53
N PHE A 459 -21.68 -8.52 -2.70
CA PHE A 459 -21.87 -9.83 -3.31
C PHE A 459 -21.03 -10.91 -2.64
N LEU A 460 -19.77 -10.60 -2.31
CA LEU A 460 -18.88 -11.56 -1.64
C LEU A 460 -19.42 -11.96 -0.26
N GLU A 461 -20.06 -11.02 0.45
CA GLU A 461 -20.68 -11.24 1.76
C GLU A 461 -21.99 -12.05 1.69
N SER A 462 -22.62 -12.12 0.51
CA SER A 462 -23.89 -12.84 0.29
C SER A 462 -23.69 -14.29 -0.19
N PHE A 463 -22.44 -14.72 -0.42
CA PHE A 463 -22.11 -16.05 -0.91
C PHE A 463 -21.88 -17.06 0.25
N PRO A 464 -22.24 -18.35 0.10
CA PRO A 464 -22.99 -18.93 -1.02
C PRO A 464 -24.47 -18.55 -0.95
N PRO A 465 -25.16 -18.40 -2.09
CA PRO A 465 -26.58 -18.11 -2.08
C PRO A 465 -27.40 -19.27 -1.50
N ALA A 466 -28.56 -18.95 -0.95
CA ALA A 466 -29.52 -19.97 -0.52
C ALA A 466 -30.02 -20.77 -1.73
N VAL A 467 -30.06 -22.11 -1.58
CA VAL A 467 -30.55 -23.02 -2.62
C VAL A 467 -31.89 -23.60 -2.18
N GLU A 468 -32.94 -23.32 -2.94
CA GLU A 468 -34.27 -23.93 -2.76
C GLU A 468 -34.47 -25.04 -3.80
N VAL A 469 -34.85 -26.24 -3.33
CA VAL A 469 -35.13 -27.39 -4.22
C VAL A 469 -36.62 -27.40 -4.55
N LYS A 470 -36.96 -27.29 -5.84
CA LYS A 470 -38.34 -27.35 -6.35
C LYS A 470 -38.58 -28.67 -7.08
N ALA A 471 -39.77 -29.24 -6.92
CA ALA A 471 -40.17 -30.44 -7.66
C ALA A 471 -40.17 -30.17 -9.16
N MET A 472 -39.78 -31.18 -9.95
CA MET A 472 -39.84 -31.08 -11.41
C MET A 472 -41.29 -30.89 -11.87
N PRO A 473 -41.53 -30.09 -12.92
CA PRO A 473 -42.88 -29.92 -13.47
C PRO A 473 -43.46 -31.26 -13.95
N ALA A 474 -44.65 -31.62 -13.46
CA ALA A 474 -45.33 -32.88 -13.80
C ALA A 474 -46.20 -32.80 -15.07
N PHE A 475 -46.47 -31.59 -15.57
CA PHE A 475 -47.38 -31.33 -16.69
C PHE A 475 -46.70 -30.53 -17.81
N PRO A 476 -47.11 -30.71 -19.08
CA PRO A 476 -46.54 -29.97 -20.19
C PRO A 476 -46.86 -28.47 -20.10
N ALA A 477 -45.94 -27.65 -20.62
CA ALA A 477 -46.18 -26.22 -20.80
C ALA A 477 -46.76 -25.94 -22.18
N ILE A 478 -47.44 -24.80 -22.33
CA ILE A 478 -47.87 -24.23 -23.61
C ILE A 478 -47.05 -22.96 -23.84
N ASP A 479 -46.33 -22.89 -24.96
CA ASP A 479 -45.67 -21.67 -25.41
C ASP A 479 -46.54 -20.87 -26.39
N ARG A 480 -46.43 -19.55 -26.29
CA ARG A 480 -47.07 -18.57 -27.18
C ARG A 480 -46.07 -17.48 -27.52
N ASP A 481 -45.75 -17.36 -28.80
CA ASP A 481 -44.98 -16.22 -29.30
C ASP A 481 -45.94 -15.07 -29.62
N LEU A 482 -45.60 -13.89 -29.11
CA LEU A 482 -46.39 -12.68 -29.23
C LEU A 482 -45.50 -11.56 -29.77
N SER A 483 -45.91 -10.94 -30.88
CA SER A 483 -45.24 -9.78 -31.47
C SER A 483 -46.09 -8.53 -31.30
N VAL A 484 -45.55 -7.56 -30.56
CA VAL A 484 -46.21 -6.27 -30.32
C VAL A 484 -45.42 -5.11 -30.92
N LEU A 485 -46.13 -4.20 -31.56
CA LEU A 485 -45.59 -2.94 -32.06
C LEU A 485 -45.64 -1.89 -30.94
N VAL A 486 -44.49 -1.33 -30.56
CA VAL A 486 -44.35 -0.33 -29.51
C VAL A 486 -43.47 0.83 -29.97
N ASP A 487 -43.59 1.98 -29.31
CA ASP A 487 -42.69 3.11 -29.57
C ASP A 487 -41.21 2.74 -29.32
N GLU A 488 -40.30 3.31 -30.12
CA GLU A 488 -38.87 2.97 -30.08
C GLU A 488 -38.24 3.20 -28.69
N SER A 489 -38.75 4.17 -27.94
CA SER A 489 -38.30 4.52 -26.59
C SER A 489 -38.68 3.50 -25.52
N VAL A 490 -39.65 2.61 -25.75
CA VAL A 490 -40.13 1.65 -24.74
C VAL A 490 -39.06 0.56 -24.52
N PRO A 491 -38.44 0.45 -23.34
CA PRO A 491 -37.43 -0.57 -23.10
C PRO A 491 -38.07 -1.94 -22.81
N TRP A 492 -37.34 -3.02 -23.12
CA TRP A 492 -37.78 -4.40 -22.85
C TRP A 492 -38.22 -4.60 -21.40
N ARG A 493 -37.46 -4.07 -20.43
CA ARG A 493 -37.78 -4.18 -19.01
C ARG A 493 -39.19 -3.68 -18.68
N ASP A 494 -39.62 -2.60 -19.33
CA ASP A 494 -40.94 -2.02 -19.04
C ASP A 494 -42.06 -2.89 -19.61
N ILE A 495 -41.83 -3.56 -20.76
CA ILE A 495 -42.72 -4.58 -21.31
C ILE A 495 -42.82 -5.77 -20.34
N GLU A 496 -41.68 -6.31 -19.91
CA GLU A 496 -41.63 -7.43 -18.96
C GLU A 496 -42.35 -7.09 -17.64
N ARG A 497 -42.09 -5.90 -17.08
CA ARG A 497 -42.74 -5.44 -15.85
C ARG A 497 -44.25 -5.28 -16.03
N ALA A 498 -44.70 -4.72 -17.15
CA ALA A 498 -46.13 -4.58 -17.42
C ALA A 498 -46.85 -5.93 -17.52
N ILE A 499 -46.18 -6.95 -18.06
CA ILE A 499 -46.71 -8.32 -18.11
C ILE A 499 -46.76 -8.93 -16.72
N ALA A 500 -45.70 -8.77 -15.92
CA ALA A 500 -45.66 -9.28 -14.56
C ALA A 500 -46.75 -8.64 -13.67
N GLU A 501 -46.94 -7.32 -13.76
CA GLU A 501 -47.98 -6.57 -13.03
C GLU A 501 -49.40 -6.94 -13.48
N ALA A 502 -49.59 -7.42 -14.71
CA ALA A 502 -50.89 -7.90 -15.18
C ALA A 502 -51.27 -9.28 -14.58
N THR A 503 -50.33 -9.97 -13.94
CA THR A 503 -50.53 -11.27 -13.30
C THR A 503 -51.30 -12.29 -14.16
N PRO A 504 -50.91 -12.52 -15.43
CA PRO A 504 -51.62 -13.44 -16.30
C PRO A 504 -51.63 -14.85 -15.71
N ALA A 505 -52.80 -15.49 -15.76
CA ALA A 505 -53.01 -16.78 -15.14
C ALA A 505 -52.01 -17.82 -15.67
N ARG A 506 -51.37 -18.55 -14.75
CA ARG A 506 -50.49 -19.70 -15.07
C ARG A 506 -49.27 -19.34 -15.93
N LEU A 507 -48.90 -18.06 -16.03
CA LEU A 507 -47.66 -17.64 -16.68
C LEU A 507 -46.46 -18.11 -15.85
N GLU A 508 -45.62 -18.94 -16.46
CA GLU A 508 -44.39 -19.46 -15.87
C GLU A 508 -43.19 -18.57 -16.20
N SER A 509 -43.07 -18.11 -17.45
CA SER A 509 -41.98 -17.21 -17.84
C SER A 509 -42.30 -16.35 -19.06
N VAL A 510 -41.58 -15.23 -19.17
CA VAL A 510 -41.54 -14.35 -20.35
C VAL A 510 -40.10 -14.29 -20.83
N SER A 511 -39.87 -14.57 -22.11
CA SER A 511 -38.55 -14.50 -22.72
C SER A 511 -38.53 -13.53 -23.89
N PHE A 512 -37.46 -12.77 -24.02
CA PHE A 512 -37.21 -11.95 -25.21
C PHE A 512 -36.81 -12.86 -26.37
N VAL A 513 -37.46 -12.72 -27.52
CA VAL A 513 -37.13 -13.47 -28.75
C VAL A 513 -36.37 -12.58 -29.72
N GLY A 514 -36.85 -11.36 -29.97
CA GLY A 514 -36.21 -10.48 -30.92
C GLY A 514 -36.86 -9.11 -31.05
N THR A 515 -36.17 -8.22 -31.75
CA THR A 515 -36.72 -6.92 -32.15
C THR A 515 -36.53 -6.76 -33.65
N TYR A 516 -37.61 -6.44 -34.35
CA TYR A 516 -37.60 -6.13 -35.77
C TYR A 516 -37.86 -4.64 -35.99
N ARG A 517 -37.01 -4.04 -36.82
CA ARG A 517 -37.15 -2.67 -37.33
C ARG A 517 -37.09 -2.74 -38.85
N GLY A 518 -38.06 -2.13 -39.52
CA GLY A 518 -38.10 -2.11 -40.98
C GLY A 518 -39.18 -1.18 -41.50
N LYS A 519 -39.32 -1.11 -42.82
CA LYS A 519 -40.30 -0.23 -43.47
C LYS A 519 -41.73 -0.40 -42.93
N GLN A 520 -42.10 -1.63 -42.56
CA GLN A 520 -43.43 -1.98 -42.04
C GLN A 520 -43.68 -1.54 -40.59
N THR A 521 -42.64 -1.19 -39.82
CA THR A 521 -42.79 -0.72 -38.43
C THR A 521 -42.71 0.79 -38.31
N GLY A 522 -42.36 1.51 -39.38
CA GLY A 522 -42.21 2.97 -39.37
C GLY A 522 -41.18 3.42 -38.31
N ALA A 523 -41.57 4.39 -37.48
CA ALA A 523 -40.77 4.88 -36.35
C ALA A 523 -40.91 4.04 -35.06
N ARG A 524 -41.76 3.00 -35.09
CA ARG A 524 -41.94 2.04 -33.99
C ARG A 524 -41.06 0.82 -34.21
N LYS A 525 -40.98 -0.03 -33.19
CA LYS A 525 -40.32 -1.34 -33.25
C LYS A 525 -41.30 -2.47 -32.93
N SER A 526 -41.11 -3.61 -33.58
CA SER A 526 -41.83 -4.84 -33.28
C SER A 526 -40.98 -5.67 -32.31
N VAL A 527 -41.50 -5.93 -31.11
CA VAL A 527 -40.84 -6.76 -30.11
C VAL A 527 -41.56 -8.10 -30.05
N THR A 528 -40.81 -9.17 -30.27
CA THR A 528 -41.31 -10.55 -30.15
C THR A 528 -40.87 -11.11 -28.80
N LEU A 529 -41.83 -11.65 -28.06
CA LEU A 529 -41.63 -12.32 -26.79
C LEU A 529 -42.26 -13.71 -26.81
N ARG A 530 -41.72 -14.61 -26.00
CA ARG A 530 -42.25 -15.95 -25.77
C ARG A 530 -42.82 -16.02 -24.37
N LEU A 531 -44.11 -16.35 -24.28
CA LEU A 531 -44.83 -16.60 -23.04
C LEU A 531 -44.92 -18.11 -22.84
N LEU A 532 -44.49 -18.58 -21.67
CA LEU A 532 -44.63 -19.99 -21.29
C LEU A 532 -45.70 -20.09 -20.21
N PHE A 533 -46.75 -20.88 -20.46
CA PHE A 533 -47.82 -21.12 -19.50
C PHE A 533 -47.82 -22.56 -19.02
N ARG A 534 -48.00 -22.78 -17.72
CA ARG A 534 -48.11 -24.11 -17.13
C ARG A 534 -49.01 -24.10 -15.91
N ASP A 535 -49.84 -25.12 -15.80
CA ASP A 535 -50.54 -25.46 -14.56
C ASP A 535 -49.80 -26.57 -13.80
N ARG A 536 -49.78 -26.45 -12.48
CA ARG A 536 -49.03 -27.36 -11.61
C ARG A 536 -49.76 -28.67 -11.31
N GLU A 537 -51.06 -28.75 -11.59
CA GLU A 537 -51.96 -29.83 -11.18
C GLU A 537 -52.59 -30.58 -12.36
N ARG A 538 -52.62 -30.00 -13.57
CA ARG A 538 -53.16 -30.62 -14.78
C ARG A 538 -52.56 -30.08 -16.07
N THR A 539 -52.82 -30.78 -17.17
CA THR A 539 -52.56 -30.26 -18.52
C THR A 539 -53.50 -29.08 -18.82
N MET A 540 -52.94 -27.98 -19.32
CA MET A 540 -53.70 -26.81 -19.76
C MET A 540 -54.39 -27.06 -21.10
N ARG A 541 -55.59 -26.49 -21.28
CA ARG A 541 -56.24 -26.40 -22.59
C ARG A 541 -55.72 -25.17 -23.34
N ARG A 542 -55.84 -25.16 -24.68
CA ARG A 542 -55.30 -24.08 -25.52
C ARG A 542 -56.00 -22.75 -25.26
N GLU A 543 -57.31 -22.80 -25.08
CA GLU A 543 -58.18 -21.64 -24.84
C GLU A 543 -57.78 -20.90 -23.56
N GLU A 544 -57.33 -21.63 -22.53
CA GLU A 544 -56.87 -21.04 -21.26
C GLU A 544 -55.56 -20.24 -21.41
N ALA A 545 -54.69 -20.66 -22.34
CA ALA A 545 -53.50 -19.89 -22.67
C ALA A 545 -53.87 -18.67 -23.54
N ASP A 546 -54.82 -18.82 -24.45
CA ASP A 546 -55.26 -17.73 -25.33
C ASP A 546 -55.93 -16.59 -24.54
N ASP A 547 -56.73 -16.92 -23.51
CA ASP A 547 -57.30 -15.95 -22.57
C ASP A 547 -56.19 -15.19 -21.79
N ALA A 548 -55.16 -15.91 -21.33
CA ALA A 548 -54.02 -15.30 -20.64
C ALA A 548 -53.20 -14.38 -21.56
N VAL A 549 -53.02 -14.77 -22.84
CA VAL A 549 -52.39 -13.92 -23.87
C VAL A 549 -53.23 -12.68 -24.13
N ALA A 550 -54.55 -12.78 -24.23
CA ALA A 550 -55.43 -11.63 -24.42
C ALA A 550 -55.30 -10.61 -23.27
N ALA A 551 -55.17 -11.09 -22.02
CA ALA A 551 -54.91 -10.23 -20.87
C ALA A 551 -53.55 -9.51 -20.97
N VAL A 552 -52.50 -10.21 -21.44
CA VAL A 552 -51.18 -9.61 -21.71
C VAL A 552 -51.27 -8.53 -22.78
N VAL A 553 -51.92 -8.81 -23.91
CA VAL A 553 -52.11 -7.86 -25.01
C VAL A 553 -52.85 -6.62 -24.52
N ALA A 554 -53.93 -6.79 -23.76
CA ALA A 554 -54.69 -5.68 -23.19
C ALA A 554 -53.84 -4.81 -22.24
N ALA A 555 -53.00 -5.43 -21.41
CA ALA A 555 -52.10 -4.70 -20.51
C ALA A 555 -51.05 -3.86 -21.26
N LEU A 556 -50.44 -4.45 -22.30
CA LEU A 556 -49.46 -3.76 -23.14
C LEU A 556 -50.11 -2.65 -23.98
N ALA A 557 -51.31 -2.88 -24.53
CA ALA A 557 -52.09 -1.87 -25.23
C ALA A 557 -52.43 -0.69 -24.31
N ARG A 558 -52.87 -0.96 -23.09
CA ARG A 558 -53.21 0.08 -22.11
C ARG A 558 -52.00 0.92 -21.70
N ARG A 559 -50.84 0.28 -21.46
CA ARG A 559 -49.66 0.98 -20.90
C ARG A 559 -48.80 1.66 -21.97
N PHE A 560 -48.63 1.04 -23.12
CA PHE A 560 -47.69 1.47 -24.16
C PHE A 560 -48.36 1.79 -25.49
N LYS A 561 -49.70 1.76 -25.57
CA LYS A 561 -50.44 1.83 -26.84
C LYS A 561 -49.93 0.79 -27.84
N ALA A 562 -49.54 -0.37 -27.32
CA ALA A 562 -48.99 -1.45 -28.11
C ALA A 562 -50.06 -2.04 -29.05
N GLU A 563 -49.68 -2.37 -30.27
CA GLU A 563 -50.55 -3.01 -31.26
C GLU A 563 -50.09 -4.45 -31.50
N LEU A 564 -51.02 -5.40 -31.45
CA LEU A 564 -50.73 -6.81 -31.77
C LEU A 564 -50.41 -6.93 -33.27
N ARG A 565 -49.28 -7.56 -33.59
CA ARG A 565 -48.87 -7.81 -34.98
C ARG A 565 -49.03 -9.27 -35.38
N ALA A 566 -48.63 -10.19 -34.51
CA ALA A 566 -48.68 -11.64 -34.73
C ALA A 566 -48.65 -12.39 -33.40
#